data_AF-A0A377TFB2-F1
#
_entry.id   AF-A0A377TFB2-F1
#
_cell.length_a   1.000
_cell.length_b   1.000
_cell.length_c   1.000
_cell.angle_alpha   90.00
_cell.angle_beta   90.00
_cell.angle_gamma   90.00
#
_symmetry.space_group_name_H-M   'P 1'
#
loop_
_entity.id
_entity.type
_entity.pdbx_description
1 polymer ?
#
loop_
_entity_poly.entity_id
_entity_poly.type
_entity_poly.pdbx_seq_one_letter_code
_entity_poly.pdbx_strand_id
1 'polypeptide(L)'
;MIVGDSVTDAEQKYQQTAQLVTADKALEYLGRYFEHYDFSQHPLDEPFPDIGELGQNSFRSTTDSIKRDAKARGLTLRQVALEAATPRPTFIGSASDVADGLEHWFTSGATDGFIVRGGTPTAFDDFVEQVIPLLQQRGLYRTEYEGETLRENLGLREPENQFAVKPKAEVRQLAAVK
;
A
#
# COMPACT_ATOMS: atom_id res chain seq x y z
N MET A 1 -2.26 -4.99 -2.25
CA MET A 1 -2.02 -6.29 -1.58
C MET A 1 -2.45 -7.39 -2.53
N ILE A 2 -1.92 -8.60 -2.37
CA ILE A 2 -2.34 -9.78 -3.13
C ILE A 2 -2.55 -10.93 -2.15
N VAL A 3 -3.74 -11.52 -2.19
CA VAL A 3 -4.13 -12.67 -1.36
C VAL A 3 -4.21 -13.89 -2.27
N GLY A 4 -3.56 -14.98 -1.87
CA GLY A 4 -3.63 -16.28 -2.53
C GLY A 4 -3.98 -17.38 -1.55
N ASP A 5 -4.24 -18.58 -2.08
CA ASP A 5 -4.51 -19.76 -1.24
C ASP A 5 -3.25 -20.20 -0.47
N SER A 6 -2.08 -19.78 -0.96
CA SER A 6 -0.77 -19.98 -0.34
C SER A 6 0.18 -18.85 -0.76
N VAL A 7 1.35 -18.76 -0.14
CA VAL A 7 2.41 -17.83 -0.55
C VAL A 7 2.79 -18.03 -2.02
N THR A 8 2.85 -19.29 -2.48
CA THR A 8 3.17 -19.63 -3.87
C THR A 8 2.08 -19.17 -4.84
N ASP A 9 0.81 -19.37 -4.49
CA ASP A 9 -0.33 -18.91 -5.30
C ASP A 9 -0.34 -17.37 -5.40
N ALA A 10 -0.13 -16.68 -4.27
CA ALA A 10 -0.04 -15.23 -4.26
C ALA A 10 1.11 -14.70 -5.14
N GLU A 11 2.27 -15.37 -5.11
CA GLU A 11 3.39 -15.05 -6.00
C GLU A 11 3.04 -15.28 -7.46
N GLN A 12 2.34 -16.37 -7.79
CA GLN A 12 1.88 -16.63 -9.17
C GLN A 12 0.91 -15.55 -9.66
N LYS A 13 -0.07 -15.15 -8.84
CA LYS A 13 -1.00 -14.04 -9.14
C LYS A 13 -0.24 -12.73 -9.40
N TYR A 14 0.80 -12.45 -8.60
CA TYR A 14 1.68 -11.30 -8.84
C TYR A 14 2.38 -11.40 -10.19
N GLN A 15 3.02 -12.53 -10.49
CA GLN A 15 3.74 -12.73 -11.75
C GLN A 15 2.82 -12.60 -12.96
N GLN A 16 1.62 -13.17 -12.92
CA GLN A 16 0.62 -13.03 -13.99
C GLN A 16 0.25 -11.57 -14.23
N THR A 17 0.05 -10.79 -13.16
CA THR A 17 -0.29 -9.37 -13.26
C THR A 17 0.90 -8.57 -13.82
N ALA A 18 2.11 -8.83 -13.33
CA ALA A 18 3.32 -8.17 -13.80
C ALA A 18 3.56 -8.42 -15.30
N GLN A 19 3.32 -9.65 -15.77
CA GLN A 19 3.48 -10.04 -17.18
C GLN A 19 2.46 -9.40 -18.14
N LEU A 20 1.43 -8.70 -17.64
CA LEU A 20 0.56 -7.87 -18.48
C LEU A 20 1.30 -6.64 -19.02
N VAL A 21 2.39 -6.22 -18.37
CA VAL A 21 3.28 -5.18 -18.88
C VAL A 21 4.30 -5.81 -19.82
N THR A 22 4.37 -5.28 -21.05
CA THR A 22 5.37 -5.74 -22.02
C THR A 22 6.78 -5.38 -21.55
N ALA A 23 7.76 -6.22 -21.88
CA ALA A 23 9.15 -5.99 -21.49
C ALA A 23 9.67 -4.61 -21.93
N ASP A 24 9.36 -4.19 -23.16
CA ASP A 24 9.78 -2.88 -23.69
C ASP A 24 9.24 -1.71 -22.85
N LYS A 25 7.98 -1.78 -22.40
CA LYS A 25 7.39 -0.76 -21.53
C LYS A 25 7.95 -0.81 -20.12
N ALA A 26 8.27 -1.99 -19.62
CA ALA A 26 8.93 -2.15 -18.33
C ALA A 26 10.35 -1.56 -18.35
N LEU A 27 11.12 -1.80 -19.42
CA LEU A 27 12.45 -1.21 -19.60
C LEU A 27 12.40 0.31 -19.75
N GLU A 28 11.43 0.84 -20.53
CA GLU A 28 11.21 2.29 -20.67
C GLU A 28 10.93 2.94 -19.30
N TYR A 29 10.11 2.28 -18.47
CA TYR A 29 9.80 2.76 -17.12
C TYR A 29 11.03 2.72 -16.21
N LEU A 30 11.76 1.60 -16.20
CA LEU A 30 12.99 1.42 -15.44
C LEU A 30 14.04 2.48 -15.81
N GLY A 31 14.21 2.76 -17.11
CA GLY A 31 15.15 3.76 -17.62
C GLY A 31 14.95 5.14 -17.01
N ARG A 32 13.71 5.54 -16.66
CA ARG A 32 13.42 6.85 -16.05
C ARG A 32 14.18 7.08 -14.75
N TYR A 33 14.40 6.03 -13.95
CA TYR A 33 15.19 6.14 -12.71
C TYR A 33 16.68 6.32 -12.98
N PHE A 34 17.16 5.83 -14.12
CA PHE A 34 18.56 5.83 -14.54
C PHE A 34 18.81 6.83 -15.67
N GLU A 35 18.30 8.06 -15.56
CA GLU A 35 18.57 9.16 -16.51
C GLU A 35 18.13 8.83 -17.95
N HIS A 36 17.00 8.11 -18.09
CA HIS A 36 16.48 7.62 -19.36
C HIS A 36 17.43 6.66 -20.10
N TYR A 37 18.27 5.94 -19.36
CA TYR A 37 19.16 4.93 -19.94
C TYR A 37 18.38 3.82 -20.65
N ASP A 38 18.87 3.46 -21.83
CA ASP A 38 18.27 2.43 -22.67
C ASP A 38 18.72 1.03 -22.21
N PHE A 39 17.90 0.36 -21.41
CA PHE A 39 18.19 -1.00 -20.98
C PHE A 39 17.97 -2.06 -22.08
N SER A 40 17.37 -1.73 -23.22
CA SER A 40 17.13 -2.70 -24.30
C SER A 40 18.41 -3.19 -24.98
N GLN A 41 19.53 -2.49 -24.76
CA GLN A 41 20.86 -2.90 -25.20
C GLN A 41 21.41 -4.13 -24.45
N HIS A 42 20.77 -4.52 -23.34
CA HIS A 42 21.18 -5.65 -22.52
C HIS A 42 20.23 -6.85 -22.68
N PRO A 43 20.73 -8.09 -22.60
CA PRO A 43 19.88 -9.28 -22.63
C PRO A 43 18.92 -9.33 -21.43
N LEU A 44 17.64 -9.55 -21.72
CA LEU A 44 16.56 -9.51 -20.72
C LEU A 44 16.66 -10.60 -19.64
N ASP A 45 17.10 -11.79 -20.02
CA ASP A 45 17.09 -12.98 -19.16
C ASP A 45 18.45 -13.27 -18.52
N GLU A 46 19.37 -12.30 -18.59
CA GLU A 46 20.65 -12.29 -17.88
C GLU A 46 20.56 -11.46 -16.59
N PRO A 47 21.48 -11.64 -15.63
CA PRO A 47 21.55 -10.83 -14.43
C PRO A 47 21.50 -9.33 -14.71
N PHE A 48 20.88 -8.56 -13.82
CA PHE A 48 20.81 -7.10 -13.93
C PHE A 48 22.20 -6.50 -14.17
N PRO A 49 22.39 -5.67 -15.22
CA PRO A 49 23.71 -5.22 -15.63
C PRO A 49 24.36 -4.34 -14.57
N ASP A 50 25.69 -4.44 -14.46
CA ASP A 50 26.47 -3.48 -13.66
C ASP A 50 26.58 -2.16 -14.42
N ILE A 51 25.75 -1.21 -14.00
CA ILE A 51 25.64 0.14 -14.56
C ILE A 51 26.37 1.20 -13.71
N GLY A 52 27.19 0.76 -12.76
CA GLY A 52 28.01 1.62 -11.90
C GLY A 52 27.19 2.68 -11.15
N GLU A 53 27.59 3.94 -11.31
CA GLU A 53 27.01 5.09 -10.58
C GLU A 53 25.88 5.81 -11.32
N LEU A 54 25.36 5.18 -12.38
CA LEU A 54 24.22 5.71 -13.10
C LEU A 54 23.01 5.90 -12.17
N GLY A 55 22.34 7.05 -12.30
CA GLY A 55 21.18 7.39 -11.47
C GLY A 55 21.50 7.99 -10.10
N GLN A 56 22.78 8.26 -9.78
CA GLN A 56 23.17 8.95 -8.55
C GLN A 56 22.66 10.40 -8.46
N ASN A 57 22.49 11.09 -9.59
CA ASN A 57 22.16 12.53 -9.61
C ASN A 57 20.65 12.82 -9.66
N SER A 58 19.82 11.79 -9.78
CA SER A 58 18.36 11.92 -9.86
C SER A 58 17.68 11.11 -8.76
N PHE A 59 17.49 9.81 -8.99
CA PHE A 59 16.68 8.94 -8.13
C PHE A 59 17.53 8.06 -7.21
N ARG A 60 18.59 8.62 -6.62
CA ARG A 60 19.63 7.85 -5.90
C ARG A 60 19.09 6.80 -4.93
N SER A 61 18.11 7.17 -4.08
CA SER A 61 17.51 6.23 -3.14
C SER A 61 16.82 5.05 -3.83
N THR A 62 16.13 5.31 -4.94
CA THR A 62 15.42 4.29 -5.71
C THR A 62 16.40 3.44 -6.50
N THR A 63 17.36 4.04 -7.19
CA THR A 63 18.36 3.31 -8.01
C THR A 63 19.28 2.47 -7.14
N ASP A 64 19.71 2.97 -5.98
CA ASP A 64 20.50 2.18 -5.02
C ASP A 64 19.68 1.02 -4.45
N SER A 65 18.38 1.19 -4.24
CA SER A 65 17.51 0.10 -3.80
C SER A 65 17.30 -0.96 -4.88
N ILE A 66 17.05 -0.53 -6.12
CA ILE A 66 16.95 -1.44 -7.27
C ILE A 66 18.24 -2.25 -7.45
N LYS A 67 19.41 -1.59 -7.48
CA LYS A 67 20.72 -2.27 -7.62
C LYS A 67 20.97 -3.26 -6.49
N ARG A 68 20.66 -2.87 -5.24
CA ARG A 68 20.84 -3.73 -4.06
C ARG A 68 19.94 -4.96 -4.13
N ASP A 69 18.66 -4.77 -4.42
CA ASP A 69 17.67 -5.83 -4.42
C ASP A 69 17.89 -6.80 -5.59
N ALA A 70 18.25 -6.28 -6.76
CA ALA A 70 18.65 -7.08 -7.93
C ALA A 70 19.85 -7.98 -7.61
N LYS A 71 20.88 -7.43 -6.97
CA LYS A 71 22.08 -8.18 -6.58
C LYS A 71 21.80 -9.21 -5.47
N ALA A 72 21.05 -8.82 -4.44
CA ALA A 72 20.76 -9.70 -3.30
C ALA A 72 19.90 -10.91 -3.70
N ARG A 73 18.99 -10.73 -4.67
CA ARG A 73 18.06 -11.78 -5.14
C ARG A 73 18.49 -12.45 -6.44
N GLY A 74 19.59 -12.01 -7.06
CA GLY A 74 20.07 -12.55 -8.34
C GLY A 74 19.07 -12.36 -9.48
N LEU A 75 18.40 -11.21 -9.54
CA LEU A 75 17.33 -10.95 -10.50
C LEU A 75 17.88 -10.72 -11.92
N THR A 76 17.13 -11.20 -12.91
CA THR A 76 17.37 -10.85 -14.32
C THR A 76 16.93 -9.42 -14.62
N LEU A 77 17.42 -8.83 -15.70
CA LEU A 77 16.97 -7.52 -16.17
C LEU A 77 15.45 -7.48 -16.37
N ARG A 78 14.85 -8.53 -16.94
CA ARG A 78 13.40 -8.67 -17.11
C ARG A 78 12.67 -8.56 -15.78
N GLN A 79 13.13 -9.29 -14.76
CA GLN A 79 12.51 -9.29 -13.44
C GLN A 79 12.61 -7.90 -12.79
N VAL A 80 13.78 -7.26 -12.85
CA VAL A 80 13.97 -5.92 -12.31
C VAL A 80 13.08 -4.89 -13.02
N ALA A 81 13.01 -4.95 -14.35
CA ALA A 81 12.17 -4.04 -15.13
C ALA A 81 10.67 -4.22 -14.79
N LEU A 82 10.20 -5.47 -14.71
CA LEU A 82 8.82 -5.77 -14.34
C LEU A 82 8.51 -5.33 -12.91
N GLU A 83 9.41 -5.57 -11.94
CA GLU A 83 9.22 -5.13 -10.56
C GLU A 83 9.25 -3.59 -10.43
N ALA A 84 10.02 -2.88 -11.25
CA ALA A 84 10.00 -1.42 -11.29
C ALA A 84 8.68 -0.89 -11.86
N ALA A 85 8.17 -1.47 -12.94
CA ALA A 85 6.92 -1.05 -13.59
C ALA A 85 5.67 -1.50 -12.83
N THR A 86 5.75 -2.64 -12.12
CA THR A 86 4.70 -3.23 -11.31
C THR A 86 5.23 -3.56 -9.92
N PRO A 87 5.38 -2.56 -9.04
CA PRO A 87 5.92 -2.76 -7.70
C PRO A 87 5.20 -3.85 -6.92
N ARG A 88 5.97 -4.71 -6.27
CA ARG A 88 5.43 -5.74 -5.37
C ARG A 88 4.62 -5.06 -4.25
N PRO A 89 3.42 -5.55 -3.94
CA PRO A 89 2.65 -4.99 -2.83
C PRO A 89 3.33 -5.31 -1.49
N THR A 90 3.17 -4.42 -0.52
CA THR A 90 3.70 -4.60 0.85
C THR A 90 3.22 -5.89 1.51
N PHE A 91 1.96 -6.26 1.28
CA PHE A 91 1.37 -7.50 1.78
C PHE A 91 1.04 -8.41 0.60
N ILE A 92 1.69 -9.56 0.56
CA ILE A 92 1.51 -10.64 -0.42
C ILE A 92 1.65 -11.98 0.30
N GLY A 93 0.71 -12.89 0.10
CA GLY A 93 0.76 -14.21 0.72
C GLY A 93 -0.61 -14.85 0.86
N SER A 94 -0.71 -15.81 1.78
CA SER A 94 -2.00 -16.36 2.20
C SER A 94 -2.84 -15.30 2.94
N ALA A 95 -4.14 -15.57 3.11
CA ALA A 95 -4.99 -14.71 3.92
C ALA A 95 -4.46 -14.52 5.36
N SER A 96 -3.85 -15.56 5.95
CA SER A 96 -3.22 -15.46 7.27
C SER A 96 -1.99 -14.58 7.24
N ASP A 97 -1.10 -14.73 6.24
CA ASP A 97 0.11 -13.90 6.13
C ASP A 97 -0.24 -12.41 6.01
N VAL A 98 -1.28 -12.11 5.23
CA VAL A 98 -1.78 -10.73 5.09
C VAL A 98 -2.40 -10.23 6.40
N ALA A 99 -3.23 -11.03 7.08
CA ALA A 99 -3.81 -10.67 8.37
C ALA A 99 -2.73 -10.43 9.44
N ASP A 100 -1.71 -11.29 9.51
CA ASP A 100 -0.57 -11.17 10.43
C ASP A 100 0.22 -9.89 10.19
N GLY A 101 0.46 -9.53 8.92
CA GLY A 101 1.12 -8.28 8.55
C GLY A 101 0.32 -7.04 8.96
N LEU A 102 -1.00 -7.04 8.74
CA LEU A 102 -1.89 -5.95 9.11
C LEU A 102 -1.98 -5.80 10.63
N GLU A 103 -2.11 -6.91 11.36
CA GLU A 103 -2.10 -6.95 12.82
C GLU A 103 -0.80 -6.40 13.38
N HIS A 104 0.34 -6.83 12.83
CA HIS A 104 1.64 -6.35 13.29
C HIS A 104 1.77 -4.82 13.16
N TRP A 105 1.37 -4.25 12.02
CA TRP A 105 1.41 -2.80 11.80
C TRP A 105 0.45 -2.04 12.72
N PHE A 106 -0.76 -2.57 12.93
CA PHE A 106 -1.73 -1.94 13.81
C PHE A 106 -1.27 -1.98 15.28
N THR A 107 -0.92 -3.16 15.78
CA THR A 107 -0.55 -3.37 17.19
C THR A 107 0.79 -2.74 17.58
N SER A 108 1.69 -2.52 16.61
CA SER A 108 2.94 -1.77 16.83
C SER A 108 2.75 -0.25 16.79
N GLY A 109 1.53 0.24 16.53
CA GLY A 109 1.24 1.67 16.43
C GLY A 109 1.75 2.32 15.14
N ALA A 110 2.01 1.52 14.09
CA ALA A 110 2.45 2.05 12.80
C ALA A 110 1.31 2.72 12.02
N THR A 111 0.05 2.34 12.28
CA THR A 111 -1.13 2.92 11.63
C THR A 111 -2.43 2.67 12.41
N ASP A 112 -3.42 3.55 12.23
CA ASP A 112 -4.80 3.40 12.73
C ASP A 112 -5.73 2.71 11.70
N GLY A 113 -5.28 2.55 10.46
CA GLY A 113 -6.08 1.94 9.39
C GLY A 113 -5.33 1.81 8.07
N PHE A 114 -5.99 1.17 7.09
CA PHE A 114 -5.37 0.88 5.80
C PHE A 114 -6.26 1.35 4.66
N ILE A 115 -5.63 1.96 3.64
CA ILE A 115 -6.27 2.18 2.35
C ILE A 115 -5.98 0.96 1.48
N VAL A 116 -6.99 0.12 1.30
CA VAL A 116 -6.89 -1.09 0.47
C VAL A 116 -7.01 -0.72 -1.01
N ARG A 117 -6.04 -1.17 -1.81
CA ARG A 117 -6.04 -1.04 -3.27
C ARG A 117 -6.00 -2.41 -3.91
N GLY A 118 -6.96 -2.70 -4.79
CA GLY A 118 -7.00 -3.90 -5.61
C GLY A 118 -6.23 -3.71 -6.92
N GLY A 119 -5.32 -4.65 -7.22
CA GLY A 119 -4.57 -4.69 -8.49
C GLY A 119 -5.19 -5.60 -9.54
N THR A 120 -6.13 -6.46 -9.13
CA THR A 120 -6.86 -7.40 -10.00
C THR A 120 -8.37 -7.29 -9.72
N PRO A 121 -9.23 -7.71 -10.65
CA PRO A 121 -10.68 -7.70 -10.44
C PRO A 121 -11.15 -8.43 -9.18
N THR A 122 -10.45 -9.50 -8.78
CA THR A 122 -10.81 -10.32 -7.61
C THR A 122 -10.16 -9.85 -6.30
N ALA A 123 -9.25 -8.88 -6.35
CA ALA A 123 -8.44 -8.52 -5.18
C ALA A 123 -9.27 -8.03 -3.98
N PHE A 124 -10.40 -7.37 -4.23
CA PHE A 124 -11.30 -6.93 -3.16
C PHE A 124 -12.10 -8.09 -2.58
N ASP A 125 -12.62 -8.99 -3.42
CA ASP A 125 -13.37 -10.17 -2.98
C ASP A 125 -12.45 -11.09 -2.16
N ASP A 126 -11.25 -11.39 -2.65
CA ASP A 126 -10.25 -12.20 -1.95
C ASP A 126 -9.93 -11.62 -0.54
N PHE A 127 -9.82 -10.28 -0.43
CA PHE A 127 -9.56 -9.62 0.84
C PHE A 127 -10.78 -9.67 1.79
N VAL A 128 -11.97 -9.34 1.29
CA VAL A 128 -13.19 -9.29 2.10
C VAL A 128 -13.61 -10.68 2.56
N GLU A 129 -13.50 -11.69 1.70
CA GLU A 129 -13.94 -13.04 2.02
C GLU A 129 -12.93 -13.83 2.86
N GLN A 130 -11.63 -13.57 2.70
CA GLN A 130 -10.60 -14.39 3.35
C GLN A 130 -9.87 -13.68 4.49
N VAL A 131 -9.60 -12.37 4.38
CA VAL A 131 -8.80 -11.63 5.37
C VAL A 131 -9.66 -10.97 6.44
N ILE A 132 -10.76 -10.33 6.06
CA ILE A 132 -11.64 -9.64 7.02
C ILE A 132 -12.15 -10.58 8.13
N PRO A 133 -12.60 -11.83 7.87
CA PRO A 133 -13.03 -12.73 8.94
C PRO A 133 -11.93 -13.03 9.96
N LEU A 134 -10.68 -13.13 9.51
CA LEU A 134 -9.53 -13.34 10.40
C LEU A 134 -9.31 -12.11 11.29
N LEU A 135 -9.37 -10.91 10.72
CA LEU A 135 -9.24 -9.67 11.49
C LEU A 135 -10.39 -9.48 12.48
N GLN A 136 -11.63 -9.85 12.11
CA GLN A 136 -12.77 -9.85 13.02
C GLN A 136 -12.59 -10.85 14.16
N GLN A 137 -12.14 -12.08 13.87
CA GLN A 137 -11.85 -13.08 14.91
C GLN A 137 -10.79 -12.60 15.90
N ARG A 138 -9.84 -11.78 15.43
CA ARG A 138 -8.79 -11.16 16.26
C ARG A 138 -9.23 -9.89 16.97
N GLY A 139 -10.47 -9.42 16.75
CA GLY A 139 -10.97 -8.17 17.33
C GLY A 139 -10.33 -6.91 16.74
N LEU A 140 -9.71 -7.01 15.56
CA LEU A 140 -9.02 -5.91 14.86
C LEU A 140 -9.90 -5.22 13.82
N TYR A 141 -11.07 -5.79 13.52
CA TYR A 141 -12.01 -5.22 12.58
C TYR A 141 -13.44 -5.37 13.09
N ARG A 142 -14.26 -4.35 12.85
CA ARG A 142 -15.67 -4.34 13.25
C ARG A 142 -16.49 -5.44 12.56
N THR A 143 -17.51 -5.93 13.24
CA THR A 143 -18.50 -6.88 12.69
C THR A 143 -19.74 -6.18 12.13
N GLU A 144 -20.01 -4.96 12.59
CA GLU A 144 -21.13 -4.13 12.15
C GLU A 144 -20.74 -2.65 12.15
N TYR A 145 -21.50 -1.81 11.45
CA TYR A 145 -21.32 -0.36 11.48
C TYR A 145 -22.14 0.22 12.63
N GLU A 146 -21.49 0.98 13.51
CA GLU A 146 -22.11 1.55 14.71
C GLU A 146 -22.70 2.95 14.47
N GLY A 147 -22.28 3.63 13.39
CA GLY A 147 -22.71 5.00 13.05
C GLY A 147 -23.39 5.10 11.68
N GLU A 148 -24.20 6.14 11.52
CA GLU A 148 -24.92 6.44 10.27
C GLU A 148 -24.07 7.29 9.32
N THR A 149 -23.04 7.96 9.85
CA THR A 149 -22.13 8.80 9.07
C THR A 149 -20.73 8.18 9.00
N LEU A 150 -19.94 8.55 7.98
CA LEU A 150 -18.53 8.18 7.89
C LEU A 150 -17.75 8.63 9.13
N ARG A 151 -18.12 9.79 9.69
CA ARG A 151 -17.46 10.39 10.84
C ARG A 151 -17.63 9.54 12.09
N GLU A 152 -18.85 9.13 12.40
CA GLU A 152 -19.16 8.25 13.52
C GLU A 152 -18.44 6.90 13.36
N ASN A 153 -18.46 6.34 12.15
CA ASN A 153 -17.78 5.09 11.82
C ASN A 153 -16.25 5.16 11.90
N LEU A 154 -15.66 6.35 12.04
CA LEU A 154 -14.24 6.59 12.28
C LEU A 154 -13.94 7.08 13.71
N GLY A 155 -14.95 7.14 14.59
CA GLY A 155 -14.79 7.65 15.96
C GLY A 155 -14.46 9.15 16.03
N LEU A 156 -14.81 9.92 15.00
CA LEU A 156 -14.46 11.33 14.91
C LEU A 156 -15.56 12.23 15.50
N ARG A 157 -15.15 13.31 16.19
CA ARG A 157 -16.09 14.32 16.72
C ARG A 157 -16.74 15.12 15.60
N GLU A 158 -18.01 15.50 15.82
CA GLU A 158 -18.72 16.44 14.95
C GLU A 158 -18.04 17.83 15.01
N PRO A 159 -17.71 18.43 13.86
CA PRO A 159 -17.10 19.75 13.84
C PRO A 159 -18.15 20.81 14.18
N GLU A 160 -17.88 21.64 15.18
CA GLU A 160 -18.72 22.79 15.45
C GLU A 160 -18.69 23.75 14.26
N ASN A 161 -19.88 24.18 13.82
CA ASN A 161 -19.98 25.20 12.79
C ASN A 161 -19.42 26.53 13.33
N GLN A 162 -18.30 26.99 12.75
CA GLN A 162 -17.63 28.23 13.14
C GLN A 162 -18.51 29.51 12.97
N PHE A 163 -19.57 29.43 12.18
CA PHE A 163 -20.54 30.51 11.97
C PHE A 163 -21.82 30.33 12.78
N ALA A 164 -21.93 29.27 13.60
CA ALA A 164 -23.07 29.10 14.49
C ALA A 164 -23.13 30.25 15.50
N VAL A 165 -24.26 30.94 15.54
CA VAL A 165 -24.50 32.02 16.50
C VAL A 165 -24.52 31.40 17.90
N LYS A 166 -23.48 31.67 18.70
CA LYS A 166 -23.48 31.27 20.12
C LYS A 166 -24.64 31.98 20.83
N PRO A 167 -25.53 31.26 21.54
CA PRO A 167 -26.56 31.91 22.35
C PRO A 167 -25.92 32.89 23.32
N LYS A 168 -26.42 34.13 23.38
CA LYS A 168 -26.01 35.10 24.40
C LYS A 168 -26.27 34.48 25.77
N ALA A 169 -25.23 34.36 26.59
CA ALA A 169 -25.38 33.97 27.99
C ALA A 169 -26.35 34.95 28.67
N GLU A 170 -27.47 34.43 29.19
CA GLU A 170 -28.37 35.22 30.03
C GLU A 170 -27.62 35.62 31.30
N VAL A 171 -27.32 36.92 31.41
CA VAL A 171 -26.82 37.51 32.65
C VAL A 171 -27.98 37.46 33.64
N ARG A 172 -27.95 36.48 34.56
CA ARG A 172 -28.83 36.46 35.73
C ARG A 172 -28.56 37.73 36.54
N GLN A 173 -29.45 38.72 36.45
CA GLN A 173 -29.46 39.85 37.36
C GLN A 173 -29.78 39.33 38.76
N LEU A 174 -28.77 39.35 39.63
CA LEU A 174 -28.96 39.24 41.08
C LEU A 174 -29.79 40.44 41.51
N ALA A 175 -31.08 40.20 41.76
CA ALA A 175 -31.97 41.17 42.36
C ALA A 175 -31.41 41.59 43.72
N ALA A 176 -31.20 42.90 43.88
CA ALA A 176 -30.77 43.52 45.12
C ALA A 176 -31.78 43.21 46.24
N VAL A 177 -31.25 42.66 47.34
CA VAL A 177 -31.94 42.49 48.62
C VAL A 177 -32.23 43.88 49.19
N LYS A 178 -33.50 44.14 49.49
CA LYS A 178 -33.97 45.31 50.26
C LYS A 178 -33.68 45.15 51.74
#